data_AF-A0A392SX13-F1
#
_entry.id   AF-A0A392SX13-F1
#
_cell.length_a   1.000
_cell.length_b   1.000
_cell.length_c   1.000
_cell.angle_alpha   90.00
_cell.angle_beta   90.00
_cell.angle_gamma   90.00
#
_symmetry.space_group_name_H-M   'P 1'
#
loop_
_entity.id
_entity.type
_entity.pdbx_description
1 polymer ?
#
loop_
_entity_poly.entity_id
_entity_poly.type
_entity_poly.pdbx_seq_one_letter_code
_entity_poly.pdbx_strand_id
1 'polypeptide(L)'
;PLVLSANVEDWGPHPLRMLKCWSDIPGYNIFVRNKWNSFKVDGWGGFMLKEKLKMIKLALKDWHLNHSQNLPSRIEYLKGRLSNLDQKGEEDNLSDA
;
A
#
# COMPACT_ATOMS: atom_id res chain seq x y z
N PRO A 1 -2.58 -47.10 -8.31
CA PRO A 1 -2.51 -45.98 -7.34
C PRO A 1 -3.19 -44.73 -7.93
N LEU A 2 -4.28 -44.27 -7.31
CA LEU A 2 -4.96 -43.03 -7.71
C LEU A 2 -4.16 -41.84 -7.17
N VAL A 3 -3.55 -41.07 -8.07
CA VAL A 3 -2.83 -39.84 -7.74
C VAL A 3 -3.85 -38.70 -7.75
N LEU A 4 -4.13 -38.14 -6.57
CA LEU A 4 -4.92 -36.92 -6.44
C LEU A 4 -4.02 -35.73 -6.79
N SER A 5 -4.16 -35.19 -7.99
CA SER A 5 -3.60 -33.87 -8.31
C SER A 5 -4.56 -32.80 -7.80
N ALA A 6 -4.15 -32.04 -6.79
CA ALA A 6 -4.81 -30.78 -6.50
C ALA A 6 -4.55 -29.87 -7.71
N ASN A 7 -5.58 -29.57 -8.49
CA ASN A 7 -5.51 -28.43 -9.40
C ASN A 7 -5.17 -27.23 -8.52
N VAL A 8 -3.99 -26.65 -8.71
CA VAL A 8 -3.70 -25.32 -8.19
C VAL A 8 -4.65 -24.43 -8.96
N GLU A 9 -5.83 -24.18 -8.39
CA GLU A 9 -6.80 -23.26 -8.96
C GLU A 9 -6.13 -21.90 -9.00
N ASP A 10 -5.64 -21.54 -10.18
CA ASP A 10 -5.10 -20.23 -10.47
C ASP A 10 -6.30 -19.27 -10.53
N TRP A 11 -6.74 -18.80 -9.36
CA TRP A 11 -7.83 -17.84 -9.17
C TRP A 11 -7.55 -16.46 -9.79
N GLY A 12 -6.48 -16.36 -10.60
CA GLY A 12 -6.06 -15.15 -11.27
C GLY A 12 -5.39 -14.15 -10.33
N PRO A 13 -4.98 -13.00 -10.87
CA PRO A 13 -4.32 -11.97 -10.07
C PRO A 13 -5.27 -11.46 -8.98
N HIS A 14 -4.75 -11.37 -7.75
CA HIS A 14 -5.51 -10.96 -6.58
C HIS A 14 -6.34 -9.70 -6.86
N PRO A 15 -7.68 -9.74 -6.72
CA PRO A 15 -8.58 -8.70 -7.22
C PRO A 15 -8.38 -7.34 -6.52
N LEU A 16 -7.72 -7.34 -5.36
CA LEU A 16 -7.40 -6.15 -4.58
C LEU A 16 -5.92 -6.13 -4.22
N ARG A 17 -5.17 -5.22 -4.84
CA ARG A 17 -3.83 -4.84 -4.39
C ARG A 17 -3.97 -3.61 -3.49
N MET A 18 -3.92 -3.84 -2.18
CA MET A 18 -3.88 -2.80 -1.17
C MET A 18 -2.42 -2.43 -0.89
N LEU A 19 -2.13 -1.15 -0.66
CA LEU A 19 -0.77 -0.75 -0.30
C LEU A 19 -0.48 -1.23 1.12
N LYS A 20 0.59 -2.02 1.28
CA LYS A 20 0.97 -2.59 2.59
C LYS A 20 1.27 -1.49 3.62
N CYS A 21 1.84 -0.36 3.19
CA CYS A 21 2.17 0.75 4.07
C CYS A 21 0.96 1.48 4.67
N TRP A 22 -0.28 1.24 4.19
CA TRP A 22 -1.45 1.89 4.76
C TRP A 22 -1.71 1.46 6.21
N SER A 23 -1.41 0.21 6.57
CA SER A 23 -1.56 -0.27 7.95
C SER A 23 -0.58 0.37 8.93
N ASP A 24 0.52 0.91 8.43
CA ASP A 24 1.59 1.49 9.24
C ASP A 24 1.27 2.94 9.66
N ILE A 25 0.23 3.55 9.05
CA ILE A 25 -0.20 4.91 9.37
C ILE A 25 -1.11 4.88 10.61
N PRO A 26 -0.79 5.64 11.68
CA PRO A 26 -1.63 5.72 12.87
C PRO A 26 -3.08 6.08 12.52
N GLY A 27 -4.03 5.37 13.12
CA GLY A 27 -5.46 5.58 12.87
C GLY A 27 -6.05 4.77 11.71
N TYR A 28 -5.23 4.03 10.95
CA TYR A 28 -5.71 3.17 9.84
C TYR A 28 -6.89 2.26 10.24
N ASN A 29 -6.74 1.49 11.32
CA ASN A 29 -7.78 0.55 11.76
C ASN A 29 -9.09 1.24 12.14
N ILE A 30 -9.00 2.42 12.76
CA ILE A 30 -10.15 3.23 13.16
C ILE A 30 -10.84 3.79 11.92
N PHE A 31 -10.06 4.35 10.98
CA PHE A 31 -10.57 4.87 9.72
C PHE A 31 -11.30 3.80 8.90
N VAL A 32 -10.67 2.64 8.70
CA VAL A 32 -11.26 1.52 7.94
C VAL A 32 -12.55 1.04 8.56
N ARG A 33 -12.57 0.82 9.89
CA ARG A 33 -13.76 0.39 10.62
C ARG A 33 -14.91 1.39 10.46
N ASN A 34 -14.64 2.68 10.66
CA ASN A 34 -15.64 3.72 10.58
C ASN A 34 -16.21 3.83 9.16
N LYS A 35 -15.35 3.84 8.13
CA LYS A 35 -15.80 3.86 6.74
C LYS A 35 -16.59 2.61 6.37
N TRP A 36 -16.13 1.42 6.75
CA TRP A 36 -16.84 0.16 6.47
C TRP A 36 -18.26 0.14 7.04
N ASN A 37 -18.43 0.64 8.27
CA ASN A 37 -19.73 0.71 8.93
C ASN A 37 -20.64 1.79 8.35
N SER A 38 -20.07 2.85 7.75
CA SER A 38 -20.83 3.91 7.07
C SER A 38 -21.39 3.49 5.71
N PHE A 39 -20.77 2.52 5.02
CA PHE A 39 -21.20 2.11 3.69
C PHE A 39 -22.51 1.32 3.74
N LYS A 40 -23.53 1.85 3.07
CA LYS A 40 -24.80 1.19 2.80
C LYS A 40 -24.80 0.74 1.34
N VAL A 41 -24.85 -0.56 1.12
CA VAL A 41 -24.91 -1.20 -0.20
C VAL A 41 -25.91 -2.33 -0.08
N ASP A 42 -26.91 -2.33 -0.95
CA ASP A 42 -27.94 -3.35 -1.00
C ASP A 42 -27.71 -4.32 -2.18
N GLY A 43 -28.21 -5.55 -2.06
CA GLY A 43 -28.11 -6.57 -3.11
C GLY A 43 -27.72 -7.95 -2.56
N TRP A 44 -27.28 -8.84 -3.44
CA TRP A 44 -26.76 -10.14 -3.03
C TRP A 44 -25.40 -10.00 -2.34
N GLY A 45 -25.10 -10.87 -1.37
CA GLY A 45 -23.92 -10.74 -0.50
C GLY A 45 -22.59 -10.58 -1.23
N GLY A 46 -22.39 -11.29 -2.36
CA GLY A 46 -21.18 -11.14 -3.18
C GLY A 46 -21.05 -9.76 -3.83
N PHE A 47 -22.16 -9.19 -4.29
CA PHE A 47 -22.20 -7.83 -4.83
C PHE A 47 -21.93 -6.79 -3.74
N MET A 48 -22.60 -6.93 -2.59
CA MET A 48 -22.38 -6.05 -1.44
C MET A 48 -20.91 -6.03 -1.02
N LEU A 49 -20.28 -7.21 -0.88
CA LEU A 49 -18.88 -7.33 -0.51
C LEU A 49 -17.95 -6.67 -1.54
N LYS A 50 -18.15 -6.95 -2.83
CA LYS A 50 -17.39 -6.36 -3.94
C LYS A 50 -17.44 -4.84 -3.91
N GLU A 51 -18.63 -4.25 -3.75
CA GLU A 51 -18.80 -2.80 -3.76
C GLU A 51 -18.24 -2.14 -2.49
N LYS A 52 -18.44 -2.74 -1.30
CA LYS A 52 -17.83 -2.22 -0.06
C LYS A 52 -16.30 -2.23 -0.12
N LEU A 53 -15.70 -3.27 -0.71
CA LEU A 53 -14.25 -3.33 -0.92
C LEU A 53 -13.73 -2.27 -1.90
N LYS A 54 -14.47 -2.01 -3.00
CA LYS A 54 -14.16 -0.89 -3.91
C LYS A 54 -14.22 0.46 -3.19
N MET A 55 -15.27 0.70 -2.39
CA MET A 55 -15.45 1.93 -1.63
C MET A 55 -14.34 2.13 -0.58
N ILE A 56 -13.95 1.08 0.16
CA ILE A 56 -12.78 1.12 1.05
C ILE A 56 -11.53 1.53 0.29
N LYS A 57 -11.27 0.91 -0.87
CA LYS A 57 -10.06 1.17 -1.64
C LYS A 57 -9.97 2.63 -2.08
N LEU A 58 -11.09 3.23 -2.49
CA LEU A 58 -11.16 4.65 -2.84
C LEU A 58 -10.96 5.55 -1.62
N ALA A 59 -11.66 5.26 -0.52
CA ALA A 59 -11.55 6.02 0.72
C ALA A 59 -10.12 6.00 1.29
N LEU A 60 -9.42 4.87 1.22
CA LEU A 60 -8.04 4.75 1.66
C LEU A 60 -7.06 5.51 0.78
N LYS A 61 -7.29 5.59 -0.55
CA LYS A 61 -6.45 6.42 -1.44
C LYS A 61 -6.54 7.89 -1.07
N ASP A 62 -7.75 8.39 -0.86
CA ASP A 62 -7.99 9.79 -0.47
C ASP A 62 -7.45 10.06 0.94
N TRP A 63 -7.72 9.17 1.89
CA TRP A 63 -7.19 9.28 3.24
C TRP A 63 -5.66 9.29 3.25
N HIS A 64 -5.01 8.41 2.49
CA HIS A 64 -3.56 8.38 2.38
C HIS A 64 -2.99 9.69 1.84
N LEU A 65 -3.62 10.31 0.83
CA LEU A 65 -3.18 11.61 0.31
C LEU A 65 -3.25 12.70 1.39
N ASN A 66 -4.31 12.70 2.20
CA ASN A 66 -4.54 13.72 3.22
C ASN A 66 -3.77 13.47 4.53
N HIS A 67 -3.49 12.21 4.88
CA HIS A 67 -2.80 11.82 6.11
C HIS A 67 -1.30 11.56 5.94
N SER A 68 -0.81 11.29 4.72
CA SER A 68 0.62 11.17 4.48
C SER A 68 1.25 12.56 4.29
N GLN A 69 1.31 13.29 5.40
CA GLN A 69 1.94 14.61 5.42
C GLN A 69 3.41 14.49 4.95
N ASN A 70 3.74 15.23 3.89
CA ASN A 70 5.11 15.44 3.40
C ASN A 70 5.89 14.19 2.94
N LEU A 71 5.23 13.10 2.53
CA LEU A 71 5.95 11.96 1.95
C LEU A 71 6.75 12.33 0.70
N PRO A 72 6.21 13.08 -0.29
CA PRO A 72 6.99 13.49 -1.46
C PRO A 72 8.21 14.33 -1.08
N SER A 73 8.02 15.34 -0.22
CA SER A 73 9.10 16.21 0.25
C SER A 73 10.13 15.46 1.08
N ARG A 74 9.71 14.46 1.88
CA ARG A 74 10.61 13.59 2.64
C ARG A 74 11.38 12.65 1.74
N ILE A 75 10.77 12.14 0.67
CA ILE A 75 11.45 11.34 -0.36
C ILE A 75 12.50 12.20 -1.07
N GLU A 76 12.15 13.42 -1.49
CA GLU A 76 13.10 14.35 -2.14
C GLU A 76 14.26 14.71 -1.21
N TYR A 77 13.97 15.04 0.05
CA TYR A 77 14.99 15.30 1.06
C TYR A 77 15.93 14.10 1.26
N LEU A 78 15.38 12.88 1.37
CA LEU A 78 16.18 11.67 1.55
C LEU A 78 17.01 11.34 0.30
N LYS A 79 16.47 11.55 -0.90
CA LYS A 79 17.23 11.42 -2.15
C LYS A 79 18.39 12.42 -2.20
N GLY A 80 18.14 13.69 -1.87
CA GLY A 80 19.21 14.71 -1.83
C GLY A 80 20.30 14.36 -0.82
N ARG A 81 19.93 13.86 0.36
CA ARG A 81 20.89 13.36 1.35
C ARG A 81 21.70 12.18 0.85
N LEU A 82 21.07 11.23 0.16
CA LEU A 82 21.76 10.07 -0.42
C LEU A 82 22.81 10.53 -1.44
N SER A 83 22.43 11.41 -2.38
CA SER A 83 23.37 11.94 -3.39
C SER A 83 24.55 12.68 -2.77
N ASN A 84 24.35 13.43 -1.68
CA ASN A 84 25.47 14.08 -0.97
C ASN A 84 26.43 13.06 -0.34
N LEU A 85 25.91 11.95 0.20
CA LEU A 85 26.75 10.90 0.78
C LEU A 85 27.51 10.13 -0.30
N ASP A 86 26.88 9.84 -1.44
CA ASP A 86 27.52 9.19 -2.58
C ASP A 86 28.69 10.05 -3.11
N GLN A 87 28.47 11.36 -3.30
CA GLN A 87 29.53 12.27 -3.72
C GLN A 87 30.71 12.28 -2.73
N LYS A 88 30.42 12.32 -1.43
CA LYS A 88 31.48 12.33 -0.40
C LYS A 88 32.26 11.01 -0.36
N GLY A 89 31.60 9.88 -0.61
CA GLY A 89 32.26 8.57 -0.70
C GLY A 89 33.21 8.46 -1.90
N GLU A 90 32.90 9.10 -3.02
CA GLU A 90 33.80 9.17 -4.19
C GLU A 90 35.02 10.07 -3.93
N GLU A 91 34.84 11.17 -3.18
CA GLU A 91 35.94 12.07 -2.79
C GLU A 91 36.94 11.39 -1.83
N ASP A 92 36.47 10.54 -0.89
CA ASP A 92 37.31 9.82 0.07
C ASP A 92 38.07 8.61 -0.54
N ASN A 93 37.67 8.12 -1.72
CA ASN A 93 38.38 7.03 -2.43
C ASN A 93 39.49 7.50 -3.38
N LEU A 94 39.76 8.82 -3.44
CA LEU A 94 40.77 9.41 -4.34
C LEU A 94 42.09 9.79 -3.65
N SER A 95 42.30 9.40 -2.39
CA SER A 95 43.62 9.44 -1.75
C SER A 95 44.27 8.06 -1.69
N ASP A 96 44.55 7.47 -2.85
CA ASP A 96 45.65 6.51 -2.97
C ASP A 96 46.95 7.33 -3.06
N ALA A 97 47.67 7.38 -1.95
CA ALA A 97 49.06 7.81 -1.86
C ALA A 97 49.95 6.60 -1.51
#